data_AF-A0A9D3Q4X7-F1
#
_entry.id   AF-A0A9D3Q4X7-F1
#
_cell.length_a   1.000
_cell.length_b   1.000
_cell.length_c   1.000
_cell.angle_alpha   90.00
_cell.angle_beta   90.00
_cell.angle_gamma   90.00
#
_symmetry.space_group_name_H-M   'P 1'
#
loop_
_entity.id
_entity.type
_entity.pdbx_description
1 polymer ?
#
loop_
_entity_poly.entity_id
_entity_poly.type
_entity_poly.pdbx_seq_one_letter_code
_entity_poly.pdbx_strand_id
1 'polypeptide(L)'
;MYDYSLDMWSLGCMLASMIFQKEPFFHGQDNYDQLVRIAKVLGTDELYGYLRKYRIELDPRFKDLLGQQTRKRWEQFVQSENAHLVSAEALDLLDKLLRYDHQQRLTASEAMEHPYFYPVVKEQSRPDADGSTPAR
;
A
#
# COMPACT_ATOMS: atom_id res chain seq x y z
N MET A 1 -9.51 -9.33 16.18
CA MET A 1 -10.08 -7.98 16.06
C MET A 1 -9.51 -7.38 14.79
N TYR A 2 -10.28 -7.40 13.70
CA TYR A 2 -9.90 -6.71 12.47
C TYR A 2 -10.14 -5.23 12.74
N ASP A 3 -9.09 -4.52 13.13
CA ASP A 3 -9.18 -3.12 13.54
C ASP A 3 -8.56 -2.20 12.47
N TYR A 4 -8.45 -0.90 12.74
CA TYR A 4 -7.98 0.22 11.89
C TYR A 4 -6.92 -0.10 10.81
N SER A 5 -6.06 -1.10 11.03
CA SER A 5 -5.16 -1.70 10.02
C SER A 5 -5.83 -2.15 8.71
N LEU A 6 -7.14 -2.44 8.71
CA LEU A 6 -7.89 -2.75 7.48
C LEU A 6 -8.02 -1.52 6.58
N ASP A 7 -8.29 -0.36 7.16
CA ASP A 7 -8.36 0.91 6.43
C ASP A 7 -7.00 1.28 5.85
N MET A 8 -5.92 0.97 6.57
CA MET A 8 -4.55 1.18 6.09
C MET A 8 -4.21 0.31 4.88
N TRP A 9 -4.77 -0.90 4.78
CA TRP A 9 -4.65 -1.72 3.56
C TRP A 9 -5.42 -1.09 2.39
N SER A 10 -6.65 -0.64 2.62
CA SER A 10 -7.45 0.05 1.61
C SER A 10 -6.75 1.32 1.12
N LEU A 11 -6.13 2.09 2.02
CA LEU A 11 -5.27 3.23 1.68
C LEU A 11 -4.08 2.81 0.82
N GLY A 12 -3.40 1.72 1.14
CA GLY A 12 -2.33 1.17 0.32
C GLY A 12 -2.78 0.79 -1.09
N CYS A 13 -3.95 0.17 -1.23
CA CYS A 13 -4.54 -0.16 -2.54
C CYS A 13 -4.86 1.09 -3.37
N MET A 14 -5.40 2.14 -2.74
CA MET A 14 -5.64 3.42 -3.40
C MET A 14 -4.33 4.08 -3.82
N LEU A 15 -3.33 4.15 -2.92
CA LEU A 15 -2.02 4.71 -3.21
C LEU A 15 -1.36 3.99 -4.38
N ALA A 16 -1.34 2.66 -4.39
CA ALA A 16 -0.84 1.87 -5.51
C ALA A 16 -1.57 2.19 -6.82
N SER A 17 -2.90 2.30 -6.77
CA SER A 17 -3.69 2.60 -7.97
C SER A 17 -3.35 4.00 -8.53
N MET A 18 -3.15 4.98 -7.66
CA MET A 18 -2.77 6.35 -8.03
C MET A 18 -1.35 6.41 -8.61
N ILE A 19 -0.34 5.93 -7.87
CA ILE A 19 1.07 6.10 -8.29
C ILE A 19 1.43 5.22 -9.48
N PHE A 20 0.78 4.07 -9.66
CA PHE A 20 0.99 3.21 -10.82
C PHE A 20 0.00 3.46 -11.96
N GLN A 21 -0.95 4.40 -11.80
CA GLN A 21 -2.03 4.68 -12.76
C GLN A 21 -2.76 3.42 -13.22
N LYS A 22 -3.08 2.54 -12.28
CA LYS A 22 -3.72 1.25 -12.55
C LYS A 22 -4.90 1.05 -11.62
N GLU A 23 -6.11 1.21 -12.16
CA GLU A 23 -7.34 1.15 -11.38
C GLU A 23 -8.24 -0.03 -11.78
N PRO A 24 -8.58 -0.94 -10.84
CA PRO A 24 -7.95 -1.17 -9.53
C PRO A 24 -6.58 -1.84 -9.64
N PHE A 25 -5.67 -1.57 -8.71
CA PHE A 25 -4.33 -2.19 -8.71
C PHE A 25 -4.39 -3.72 -8.62
N PHE A 26 -5.19 -4.23 -7.67
CA PHE A 26 -5.55 -5.65 -7.54
C PHE A 26 -6.93 -5.89 -8.13
N HIS A 27 -6.97 -6.41 -9.36
CA HIS A 27 -8.20 -6.63 -10.11
C HIS A 27 -8.64 -8.10 -10.08
N GLY A 28 -9.33 -8.50 -9.01
CA GLY A 28 -9.95 -9.82 -8.87
C GLY A 28 -11.39 -9.85 -9.36
N GLN A 29 -11.80 -10.95 -9.99
CA GLN A 29 -13.18 -11.15 -10.45
C GLN A 29 -14.15 -11.57 -9.33
N ASP A 30 -13.62 -12.22 -8.31
CA ASP A 30 -14.33 -12.62 -7.10
C ASP A 30 -13.36 -12.61 -5.90
N ASN A 31 -13.84 -12.98 -4.71
CA ASN A 31 -13.01 -13.00 -3.50
C ASN A 31 -11.83 -13.99 -3.57
N TYR A 32 -11.96 -15.08 -4.32
CA TYR A 32 -10.88 -16.06 -4.48
C TYR A 32 -9.81 -15.50 -5.44
N ASP A 33 -10.21 -14.99 -6.60
CA ASP A 33 -9.29 -14.36 -7.54
C ASP A 33 -8.62 -13.13 -6.91
N GLN A 34 -9.33 -12.36 -6.08
CA GLN A 34 -8.75 -11.21 -5.37
C GLN A 34 -7.51 -11.61 -4.54
N LEU A 35 -7.60 -12.68 -3.75
CA LEU A 35 -6.45 -13.17 -2.98
C LEU A 35 -5.32 -13.66 -3.90
N VAL A 36 -5.66 -14.29 -5.03
CA VAL A 36 -4.68 -14.71 -6.04
C VAL A 36 -3.95 -13.52 -6.65
N ARG A 37 -4.64 -12.41 -6.95
CA ARG A 37 -4.02 -11.16 -7.45
C ARG A 37 -3.05 -10.57 -6.44
N ILE A 38 -3.42 -10.57 -5.15
CA ILE A 38 -2.56 -10.11 -4.07
C ILE A 38 -1.31 -11.00 -3.97
N ALA A 39 -1.49 -12.32 -3.97
CA ALA A 39 -0.39 -13.28 -3.88
C ALA A 39 0.60 -13.22 -5.05
N LYS A 40 0.12 -12.91 -6.26
CA LYS A 40 0.99 -12.69 -7.43
C LYS A 40 1.89 -11.46 -7.30
N VAL A 41 1.64 -10.57 -6.35
CA VAL A 41 2.45 -9.36 -6.10
C VAL A 41 3.24 -9.49 -4.80
N LEU A 42 2.58 -9.80 -3.68
CA LEU A 42 3.23 -9.88 -2.37
C LEU A 42 3.93 -11.22 -2.11
N GLY A 43 3.72 -12.21 -3.00
CA GLY A 43 4.27 -13.55 -2.86
C GLY A 43 3.44 -14.44 -1.94
N THR A 44 3.66 -15.75 -2.07
CA THR A 44 2.96 -16.78 -1.28
C THR A 44 3.67 -17.10 0.04
N ASP A 45 4.97 -16.85 0.15
CA ASP A 45 5.74 -17.18 1.35
C ASP A 45 5.29 -16.36 2.55
N GLU A 46 5.10 -15.04 2.36
CA GLU A 46 4.55 -14.15 3.39
C GLU A 46 3.09 -14.49 3.73
N LEU A 47 2.28 -14.85 2.72
CA LEU A 47 0.90 -15.29 2.93
C LEU A 47 0.86 -16.53 3.83
N TYR A 48 1.65 -17.56 3.51
CA TYR A 48 1.72 -18.77 4.34
C TYR A 48 2.33 -18.48 5.73
N GLY A 49 3.26 -17.54 5.83
CA GLY A 49 3.78 -17.03 7.11
C GLY A 49 2.66 -16.43 7.97
N TYR A 50 1.83 -15.57 7.39
CA TYR A 50 0.66 -14.98 8.04
C TYR A 50 -0.34 -16.06 8.49
N LEU A 51 -0.72 -16.98 7.60
CA LEU A 51 -1.66 -18.05 7.91
C LEU A 51 -1.16 -18.92 9.09
N ARG A 52 0.15 -19.26 9.11
CA ARG A 52 0.76 -20.00 10.23
C ARG A 52 0.75 -19.20 11.53
N LYS A 53 1.13 -17.90 11.50
CA LYS A 53 1.19 -17.03 12.69
C LYS A 53 -0.17 -16.97 13.40
N TYR A 54 -1.25 -16.82 12.63
CA TYR A 54 -2.60 -16.66 13.16
C TYR A 54 -3.43 -17.95 13.17
N ARG A 55 -2.83 -19.10 12.80
CA ARG A 55 -3.50 -20.42 12.71
C ARG A 55 -4.77 -20.38 11.87
N ILE A 56 -4.70 -19.69 10.72
CA ILE A 56 -5.81 -19.57 9.78
C ILE A 56 -5.75 -20.75 8.82
N GLU A 57 -6.85 -21.49 8.73
CA GLU A 57 -7.01 -22.53 7.71
C GLU A 57 -7.37 -21.89 6.37
N LEU A 58 -6.55 -22.16 5.37
CA LEU A 58 -6.81 -21.71 4.01
C LEU A 58 -7.76 -22.68 3.33
N ASP A 59 -8.84 -22.15 2.74
CA ASP A 59 -9.79 -22.95 1.96
C ASP A 59 -9.03 -23.81 0.93
N PRO A 60 -9.28 -25.14 0.86
CA PRO A 60 -8.62 -26.03 -0.08
C PRO A 60 -8.65 -25.56 -1.53
N ARG A 61 -9.68 -24.80 -1.94
CA ARG A 61 -9.79 -24.23 -3.29
C ARG A 61 -8.62 -23.33 -3.65
N PHE A 62 -7.94 -22.71 -2.67
CA PHE A 62 -6.77 -21.87 -2.92
C PHE A 62 -5.49 -22.64 -3.24
N LYS A 63 -5.40 -23.92 -2.86
CA LYS A 63 -4.18 -24.72 -3.11
C LYS A 63 -3.88 -24.81 -4.61
N ASP A 64 -4.92 -25.02 -5.41
CA ASP A 64 -4.79 -25.12 -6.86
C ASP A 64 -4.63 -23.74 -7.54
N LEU A 65 -5.12 -22.67 -6.91
CA LEU A 65 -5.17 -21.33 -7.48
C LEU A 65 -3.92 -20.47 -7.23
N LEU A 66 -3.28 -20.61 -6.06
CA LEU A 66 -2.17 -19.73 -5.65
C LEU A 66 -0.84 -20.15 -6.28
N GLY A 67 -0.57 -21.46 -6.35
CA GLY A 67 0.74 -21.99 -6.70
C GLY A 67 1.84 -21.41 -5.79
N GLN A 68 3.08 -21.35 -6.30
CA GLN A 68 4.17 -20.62 -5.67
C GLN A 68 4.36 -19.28 -6.39
N GLN A 69 4.34 -18.17 -5.65
CA GLN A 69 4.57 -16.83 -6.19
C GLN A 69 5.70 -16.15 -5.42
N THR A 70 6.66 -15.60 -6.16
CA THR A 70 7.72 -14.76 -5.60
C THR A 70 7.23 -13.34 -5.44
N ARG A 71 7.55 -12.70 -4.30
CA ARG A 71 7.28 -11.28 -4.08
C ARG A 71 7.89 -10.46 -5.22
N LYS A 72 7.07 -9.63 -5.85
CA LYS A 72 7.50 -8.71 -6.90
C LYS A 72 8.05 -7.44 -6.28
N ARG A 73 9.13 -6.96 -6.88
CA ARG A 73 9.68 -5.64 -6.61
C ARG A 73 8.74 -4.58 -7.15
N TRP A 74 8.44 -3.54 -6.37
CA TRP A 74 7.52 -2.48 -6.78
C TRP A 74 7.97 -1.74 -8.05
N GLU A 75 9.28 -1.67 -8.28
CA GLU A 75 9.89 -1.09 -9.46
C GLU A 75 9.45 -1.79 -10.76
N GLN A 76 8.96 -3.03 -10.70
CA GLN A 76 8.42 -3.74 -11.88
C GLN A 76 7.09 -3.17 -12.39
N PHE A 77 6.41 -2.35 -11.59
CA PHE A 77 5.15 -1.69 -11.97
C PHE A 77 5.37 -0.26 -12.46
N VAL A 78 6.62 0.23 -12.44
CA VAL A 78 6.99 1.55 -12.93
C VAL A 78 7.13 1.50 -14.45
N GLN A 79 6.42 2.39 -15.13
CA GLN A 79 6.39 2.55 -16.58
C GLN A 79 6.64 4.03 -16.92
N SER A 80 6.96 4.33 -18.18
CA SER A 80 7.31 5.69 -18.60
C SER A 80 6.21 6.71 -18.29
N GLU A 81 4.96 6.30 -18.39
CA GLU A 81 3.76 7.10 -18.12
C GLU A 81 3.58 7.44 -16.64
N ASN A 82 3.96 6.56 -15.72
CA ASN A 82 3.72 6.73 -14.29
C ASN A 82 4.99 7.06 -13.48
N ALA A 83 6.18 6.99 -14.10
CA ALA A 83 7.47 7.20 -13.43
C ALA A 83 7.57 8.55 -12.69
N HIS A 84 6.90 9.59 -13.20
CA HIS A 84 6.87 10.91 -12.58
C HIS A 84 6.07 10.97 -11.26
N LEU A 85 5.26 9.95 -10.96
CA LEU A 85 4.47 9.82 -9.73
C LEU A 85 5.13 8.91 -8.69
N VAL A 86 6.18 8.18 -9.08
CA VAL A 86 6.81 7.16 -8.26
C VAL A 86 8.17 7.67 -7.75
N SER A 87 8.28 7.83 -6.43
CA SER A 87 9.55 8.06 -5.73
C SER A 87 9.92 6.87 -4.84
N ALA A 88 11.17 6.82 -4.37
CA ALA A 88 11.60 5.80 -3.42
C ALA A 88 10.77 5.84 -2.13
N GLU A 89 10.45 7.04 -1.64
CA GLU A 89 9.60 7.27 -0.46
C GLU A 89 8.16 6.80 -0.68
N ALA A 90 7.63 6.95 -1.90
CA ALA A 90 6.29 6.47 -2.26
C ALA A 90 6.24 4.93 -2.21
N LEU A 91 7.25 4.28 -2.78
CA LEU A 91 7.35 2.82 -2.78
C LEU A 91 7.56 2.26 -1.38
N ASP A 92 8.37 2.93 -0.55
CA ASP A 92 8.61 2.54 0.85
C ASP A 92 7.34 2.70 1.71
N LEU A 93 6.60 3.81 1.55
CA LEU A 93 5.30 3.97 2.21
C LEU A 93 4.33 2.86 1.78
N LEU A 94 4.24 2.61 0.47
CA LEU A 94 3.35 1.59 -0.07
C LEU A 94 3.70 0.19 0.46
N ASP A 95 4.99 -0.15 0.52
CA ASP A 95 5.47 -1.43 1.03
C ASP A 95 5.06 -1.67 2.49
N LYS A 96 5.12 -0.62 3.31
CA LYS A 96 4.73 -0.65 4.72
C LYS A 96 3.21 -0.65 4.94
N LEU A 97 2.41 -0.23 3.96
CA LEU A 97 0.94 -0.34 4.00
C LEU A 97 0.44 -1.72 3.52
N LEU A 98 1.01 -2.23 2.43
CA LEU A 98 0.59 -3.48 1.79
C LEU A 98 1.33 -4.70 2.35
N ARG A 99 1.01 -5.02 3.61
CA ARG A 99 1.46 -6.24 4.31
C ARG A 99 0.32 -7.20 4.60
N TYR A 100 0.55 -8.50 4.46
CA TYR A 100 -0.42 -9.52 4.87
C TYR A 100 -0.69 -9.45 6.36
N ASP A 101 0.37 -9.41 7.16
CA ASP A 101 0.26 -9.27 8.60
C ASP A 101 -0.22 -7.87 8.95
N HIS A 102 -1.47 -7.78 9.37
CA HIS A 102 -2.13 -6.53 9.72
C HIS A 102 -1.43 -5.79 10.87
N GLN A 103 -0.68 -6.49 11.73
CA GLN A 103 0.13 -5.88 12.80
C GLN A 103 1.43 -5.23 12.30
N GLN A 104 1.84 -5.50 11.06
CA GLN A 104 3.04 -4.90 10.46
C GLN A 104 2.72 -3.67 9.60
N ARG A 105 1.44 -3.35 9.44
CA ARG A 105 1.02 -2.17 8.69
C ARG A 105 1.25 -0.93 9.55
N LEU A 106 1.68 0.16 8.94
CA LEU A 106 1.70 1.46 9.61
C LEU A 106 0.30 1.81 10.11
N THR A 107 0.24 2.37 11.30
CA THR A 107 -0.93 3.12 11.76
C THR A 107 -1.08 4.42 10.97
N ALA A 108 -2.24 5.07 11.06
CA ALA A 108 -2.46 6.35 10.40
C ALA A 108 -1.46 7.43 10.88
N SER A 109 -1.15 7.48 12.18
CA SER A 109 -0.18 8.43 12.74
C SER A 109 1.22 8.18 12.19
N GLU A 110 1.69 6.93 12.20
CA GLU A 110 3.01 6.58 11.66
C GLU A 110 3.10 6.84 10.14
N ALA A 111 2.00 6.62 9.41
CA ALA A 111 1.93 6.94 7.99
C ALA A 111 2.03 8.45 7.73
N MET A 112 1.38 9.30 8.54
CA MET A 112 1.48 10.76 8.43
C MET A 112 2.89 11.29 8.73
N GLU A 113 3.65 10.59 9.57
CA GLU A 113 5.05 10.90 9.88
C GLU A 113 6.04 10.35 8.84
N HIS A 114 5.57 9.65 7.80
CA HIS A 114 6.43 9.07 6.79
C HIS A 114 7.16 10.15 5.97
N PRO A 115 8.44 9.94 5.59
CA PRO A 115 9.20 10.88 4.75
C PRO A 115 8.52 11.31 3.45
N TYR A 116 7.64 10.46 2.91
CA TYR A 116 6.80 10.77 1.75
C TYR A 116 5.98 12.06 1.93
N PHE A 117 5.55 12.36 3.16
CA PHE A 117 4.73 13.54 3.46
C PHE A 117 5.51 14.76 3.98
N TYR A 118 6.83 14.67 4.16
CA TYR A 118 7.63 15.80 4.66
C TYR A 118 7.48 17.09 3.86
N PRO A 119 7.41 17.08 2.50
CA PRO A 119 7.16 18.29 1.73
C PRO A 119 5.82 18.95 2.08
N VAL A 120 4.77 18.14 2.26
CA VAL A 120 3.41 18.61 2.59
C VAL A 120 3.36 19.21 3.99
N VAL A 121 3.95 18.52 4.98
CA VAL A 121 4.01 19.01 6.36
C VAL A 121 4.78 20.33 6.45
N LYS A 122 5.87 20.46 5.69
CA LYS A 122 6.66 21.71 5.62
C LYS A 122 5.86 22.85 5.02
N GLU A 123 5.03 22.58 4.01
CA GLU A 123 4.18 23.58 3.38
C GLU A 123 3.04 24.03 4.31
N GLN A 124 2.37 23.11 5.00
CA GLN A 124 1.34 23.43 6.00
C GLN A 124 1.88 24.22 7.19
N SER A 125 3.16 24.03 7.53
CA SER A 125 3.80 24.72 8.66
C SER A 125 4.26 26.15 8.33
N ARG A 126 4.12 26.61 7.07
CA ARG A 126 4.41 28.00 6.71
C ARG A 126 3.27 28.88 7.23
N PRO A 127 3.55 29.89 8.08
CA PRO A 127 2.53 30.88 8.43
C PRO A 127 2.07 31.57 7.15
N ASP A 128 0.74 31.75 7.00
CA ASP A 128 0.15 32.49 5.88
C ASP A 128 0.89 33.82 5.73
N ALA A 129 1.65 33.94 4.63
CA ALA A 129 2.33 35.17 4.27
C ALA A 129 1.33 36.16 3.63
N ASP A 130 0.14 36.29 4.21
CA ASP A 130 -0.85 37.29 3.83
C ASP A 130 -1.41 37.96 5.07
N GLY A 131 -0.72 39.01 5.48
CA GLY A 131 -0.98 39.78 6.69
C GLY A 131 -0.45 41.20 6.55
N SER A 132 -1.10 41.99 5.69
CA SER A 132 -1.11 43.45 5.67
C SER A 132 0.19 44.22 5.34
N THR A 133 0.32 44.64 4.08
CA THR A 133 0.87 45.98 3.78
C THR A 133 -0.31 46.95 3.75
N PRO A 134 -0.52 47.83 4.74
CA PRO A 134 -1.45 48.93 4.54
C PRO A 134 -0.77 49.94 3.59
N ALA A 135 -1.37 50.10 2.42
CA ALA A 135 -1.09 51.23 1.55
C ALA A 135 -1.58 52.51 2.24
N ARG A 136 -0.64 53.37 2.68
CA ARG A 136 -0.66 54.84 2.52
C ARG A 136 0.56 55.48 3.17
#